data_AF-A0A1Q8FLM5-F1
#
_entry.id   AF-A0A1Q8FLM5-F1
#
_cell.length_a   1.000
_cell.length_b   1.000
_cell.length_c   1.000
_cell.angle_alpha   90.00
_cell.angle_beta   90.00
_cell.angle_gamma   90.00
#
_symmetry.space_group_name_H-M   'P 1'
#
loop_
_entity.id
_entity.type
_entity.pdbx_description
1 polymer ?
#
loop_
_entity_poly.entity_id
_entity_poly.type
_entity_poly.pdbx_seq_one_letter_code
_entity_poly.pdbx_strand_id
1 'polypeptide(L)'
;MKRYIGYLPVAIAAILWLKGFFIRDGGVGVINGLVVFLIVWWLFFFMMLPIGVRSQEEAGDVVSGSEPGAPQAPNLARKMWWTTIVTSIAWILYFAITESGVMAQFMPTRFY
;
A
#
# COMPACT_ATOMS: atom_id res chain seq x y z
N MET A 1 -7.60 -45.08 19.26
CA MET A 1 -7.99 -43.67 19.49
C MET A 1 -6.92 -42.78 20.17
N LYS A 2 -5.61 -43.04 20.05
CA LYS A 2 -4.56 -42.23 20.75
C LYS A 2 -3.61 -41.47 19.82
N ARG A 3 -3.75 -41.61 18.48
CA ARG A 3 -2.82 -41.01 17.50
C ARG A 3 -3.08 -39.53 17.22
N TYR A 4 -4.29 -39.04 17.50
CA TYR A 4 -4.68 -37.64 17.30
C TYR A 4 -4.11 -36.71 18.39
N ILE A 5 -3.88 -37.24 19.59
CA ILE A 5 -3.37 -36.50 20.76
C ILE A 5 -1.93 -36.00 20.53
N GLY A 6 -1.16 -36.66 19.66
CA GLY A 6 0.19 -36.22 19.30
C GLY A 6 0.23 -34.95 18.45
N TYR A 7 -0.85 -34.61 17.74
CA TYR A 7 -0.91 -33.40 16.91
C TYR A 7 -1.48 -32.19 17.66
N LEU A 8 -2.10 -32.39 18.82
CA LEU A 8 -2.63 -31.32 19.67
C LEU A 8 -1.58 -30.25 20.04
N PRO A 9 -0.35 -30.61 20.46
CA PRO A 9 0.70 -29.63 20.75
C PRO A 9 1.13 -28.85 19.51
N VAL A 10 1.18 -29.51 18.35
CA VAL A 10 1.55 -28.89 17.07
C VAL A 10 0.46 -27.93 16.61
N ALA A 11 -0.81 -28.32 16.75
CA ALA A 11 -1.95 -27.46 16.44
C ALA A 11 -2.01 -26.24 17.37
N ILE A 12 -1.77 -26.42 18.66
CA ILE A 12 -1.71 -25.32 19.64
C ILE A 12 -0.52 -24.40 19.33
N ALA A 13 0.67 -24.93 19.04
CA ALA A 13 1.84 -24.15 18.65
C ALA A 13 1.58 -23.37 17.35
N ALA A 14 0.94 -23.99 16.35
CA ALA A 14 0.55 -23.32 15.11
C ALA A 14 -0.47 -22.20 15.35
N ILE A 15 -1.46 -22.40 16.23
CA ILE A 15 -2.44 -21.37 16.61
C ILE A 15 -1.76 -20.23 17.38
N LEU A 16 -0.81 -20.52 18.27
CA LEU A 16 -0.05 -19.51 19.00
C LEU A 16 0.90 -18.73 18.08
N TRP A 17 1.52 -19.39 17.10
CA TRP A 17 2.29 -18.74 16.04
C TRP A 17 1.41 -17.88 15.14
N LEU A 18 0.24 -18.37 14.73
CA LEU A 18 -0.76 -17.61 13.98
C LEU A 18 -1.28 -16.40 14.75
N LYS A 19 -1.38 -16.51 16.09
CA LYS A 19 -1.73 -15.37 16.94
C LYS A 19 -0.68 -14.26 16.88
N GLY A 20 0.61 -14.56 16.77
CA GLY A 20 1.66 -13.54 16.59
C GLY A 20 1.58 -12.79 15.26
N PHE A 21 0.90 -13.35 14.25
CA PHE A 21 0.60 -12.64 13.01
C PHE A 21 -0.45 -11.54 13.23
N PHE A 22 -1.42 -11.76 14.11
CA PHE A 22 -2.60 -10.88 14.33
C PHE A 22 -2.58 -10.07 15.63
N ILE A 23 -1.89 -10.53 16.68
CA ILE A 23 -1.88 -9.92 18.02
C ILE A 23 -0.61 -9.06 18.15
N ARG A 24 -0.85 -7.82 18.55
CA ARG A 24 0.06 -6.67 18.52
C ARG A 24 1.05 -6.71 19.68
N ASP A 25 2.32 -6.88 19.34
CA ASP A 25 3.45 -6.74 20.25
C ASP A 25 3.89 -5.26 20.29
N GLY A 26 3.07 -4.37 20.84
CA GLY A 26 3.45 -2.96 21.08
C GLY A 26 3.80 -2.06 19.88
N GLY A 27 3.92 -2.59 18.64
CA GLY A 27 4.31 -1.87 17.43
C GLY A 27 3.40 -2.11 16.21
N VAL A 28 3.89 -1.77 15.02
CA VAL A 28 3.19 -2.03 13.75
C VAL A 28 3.43 -3.49 13.36
N GLY A 29 2.44 -4.36 13.58
CA GLY A 29 2.53 -5.76 13.15
C GLY A 29 2.74 -5.87 11.64
N VAL A 30 3.38 -6.94 11.17
CA VAL A 30 3.74 -7.14 9.75
C VAL A 30 2.52 -7.02 8.83
N ILE A 31 1.37 -7.58 9.24
CA ILE A 31 0.11 -7.42 8.50
C ILE A 31 -0.27 -5.96 8.39
N ASN A 32 -0.27 -5.24 9.52
CA ASN A 32 -0.68 -3.84 9.57
C ASN A 32 0.24 -2.97 8.70
N GLY A 33 1.55 -3.19 8.77
CA GLY A 33 2.52 -2.51 7.93
C GLY A 33 2.28 -2.77 6.44
N LEU A 34 2.00 -4.02 6.06
CA LEU A 34 1.69 -4.39 4.69
C LEU A 34 0.38 -3.75 4.20
N VAL A 35 -0.67 -3.75 5.03
CA VAL A 35 -1.97 -3.15 4.71
C VAL A 35 -1.82 -1.64 4.50
N VAL A 36 -1.15 -0.94 5.42
CA VAL A 36 -0.91 0.50 5.29
C VAL A 36 -0.09 0.81 4.04
N PHE A 37 0.99 0.05 3.79
CA PHE A 37 1.79 0.19 2.58
C PHE A 37 0.95 0.01 1.31
N LEU A 38 0.12 -1.04 1.26
CA LEU A 38 -0.72 -1.34 0.12
C LEU A 38 -1.77 -0.25 -0.12
N ILE A 39 -2.42 0.26 0.93
CA ILE A 39 -3.39 1.36 0.82
C ILE A 39 -2.71 2.63 0.29
N VAL A 40 -1.57 3.02 0.88
CA VAL A 40 -0.83 4.22 0.46
C VAL A 40 -0.37 4.08 -0.99
N TRP A 41 0.16 2.91 -1.37
CA TRP A 41 0.57 2.63 -2.74
C TRP A 41 -0.60 2.73 -3.72
N TRP A 42 -1.77 2.15 -3.39
CA TRP A 42 -2.97 2.26 -4.24
C TRP A 42 -3.47 3.70 -4.37
N LEU A 43 -3.41 4.52 -3.31
CA LEU A 43 -3.78 5.94 -3.38
C LEU A 43 -2.90 6.70 -4.38
N PHE A 44 -1.58 6.51 -4.32
CA PHE A 44 -0.66 7.11 -5.29
C PHE A 44 -0.90 6.57 -6.71
N PHE A 45 -1.20 5.28 -6.86
CA PHE A 45 -1.52 4.70 -8.16
C PHE A 45 -2.74 5.36 -8.79
N PHE A 46 -3.84 5.46 -8.05
CA PHE A 46 -5.06 6.12 -8.52
C PHE A 46 -4.84 7.61 -8.80
N MET A 47 -4.02 8.30 -8.01
CA MET A 47 -3.65 9.69 -8.24
C MET A 47 -2.86 9.88 -9.55
N MET A 48 -2.07 8.88 -9.95
CA MET A 48 -1.28 8.90 -11.19
C MET A 48 -2.08 8.52 -12.44
N LEU A 49 -3.19 7.79 -12.30
CA LEU A 49 -4.00 7.35 -13.44
C LEU A 49 -4.51 8.48 -14.36
N PRO A 50 -5.06 9.61 -13.86
CA PRO A 50 -5.61 10.65 -14.73
C PRO A 50 -4.53 11.52 -15.42
N ILE A 51 -3.27 11.38 -15.03
CA ILE A 51 -2.19 12.21 -15.56
C ILE A 51 -1.82 11.73 -16.97
N GLY A 52 -1.85 12.65 -17.95
CA GLY A 52 -1.44 12.38 -19.32
C GLY A 52 -2.38 11.45 -20.09
N VAL A 53 -3.66 11.41 -19.73
CA VAL A 53 -4.69 10.72 -20.50
C VAL A 53 -5.10 11.61 -21.68
N ARG A 54 -5.10 11.03 -22.88
CA ARG A 54 -5.64 11.64 -24.11
C ARG A 54 -6.77 10.77 -24.61
N SER A 55 -7.94 11.36 -24.86
CA SER A 55 -9.12 10.62 -25.32
C SER A 55 -8.99 10.20 -26.78
N GLN A 56 -9.76 9.20 -27.22
CA GLN A 56 -9.83 8.81 -28.63
C GLN A 56 -10.38 9.95 -29.51
N GLU A 57 -11.35 10.72 -28.99
CA GLU A 57 -11.89 11.90 -29.66
C GLU A 57 -10.81 12.97 -29.90
N GLU A 58 -9.97 13.26 -28.89
CA GLU A 58 -8.82 14.18 -29.02
C GLU A 58 -7.72 13.66 -29.95
N ALA A 59 -7.67 12.36 -30.21
CA ALA A 59 -6.70 11.73 -31.10
C ALA A 59 -7.21 11.65 -32.56
N GLY A 60 -8.50 11.94 -32.80
CA GLY A 60 -9.12 11.88 -34.13
C GLY A 60 -9.33 10.46 -34.68
N ASP A 61 -9.14 9.43 -33.85
CA ASP A 61 -9.16 8.02 -34.24
C ASP A 61 -10.08 7.24 -33.30
N VAL A 62 -11.39 7.48 -33.43
CA VAL A 62 -12.43 6.86 -32.61
C VAL A 62 -12.84 5.52 -33.23
N VAL A 63 -12.62 4.43 -32.49
CA VAL A 63 -13.02 3.10 -32.94
C VAL A 63 -14.54 2.95 -32.82
N SER A 64 -15.20 2.52 -33.91
CA SER A 64 -16.64 2.26 -33.95
C SER A 64 -17.07 1.29 -32.83
N GLY A 65 -17.99 1.73 -31.96
CA GLY A 65 -18.46 0.96 -30.81
C GLY A 65 -17.63 1.14 -29.53
N SER A 66 -16.59 1.97 -29.55
CA SER A 66 -15.87 2.40 -28.35
C SER A 66 -16.40 3.75 -27.83
N GLU A 67 -16.25 3.98 -26.52
CA GLU A 67 -16.59 5.27 -25.91
C GLU A 67 -15.61 6.34 -26.40
N PRO A 68 -16.05 7.48 -26.98
CA PRO A 68 -15.16 8.53 -27.50
C PRO A 68 -14.20 9.11 -26.44
N GLY A 69 -14.65 9.12 -25.18
CA GLY A 69 -13.86 9.54 -24.02
C GLY A 69 -12.84 8.52 -23.52
N ALA A 70 -12.80 7.30 -24.07
CA ALA A 70 -11.85 6.29 -23.63
C ALA A 70 -10.39 6.71 -23.94
N PRO A 71 -9.42 6.40 -23.07
CA PRO A 71 -8.01 6.66 -23.34
C PRO A 71 -7.53 5.92 -24.59
N GLN A 72 -6.84 6.60 -25.50
CA GLN A 72 -6.26 5.97 -26.69
C GLN A 72 -5.18 4.93 -26.32
N ALA A 73 -4.34 5.24 -25.33
CA ALA A 73 -3.26 4.37 -24.85
C ALA A 73 -3.14 4.44 -23.31
N PRO A 74 -3.62 3.44 -22.56
CA PRO A 74 -3.64 3.48 -21.10
C PRO A 74 -2.25 3.53 -20.44
N ASN A 75 -1.21 3.00 -21.11
CA ASN A 75 0.19 3.00 -20.66
C ASN A 75 0.39 2.60 -19.18
N LEU A 76 -0.37 1.61 -18.71
CA LEU A 76 -0.45 1.23 -17.29
C LEU A 76 0.92 0.91 -16.66
N ALA A 77 1.79 0.18 -17.37
CA ALA A 77 3.12 -0.17 -16.86
C ALA A 77 4.00 1.07 -16.57
N ARG A 78 3.93 2.09 -17.43
CA ARG A 78 4.66 3.35 -17.21
C ARG A 78 4.11 4.10 -16.00
N LYS A 79 2.79 4.09 -15.82
CA LYS A 79 2.12 4.72 -14.67
C LYS A 79 2.45 4.00 -13.35
N MET A 80 2.53 2.66 -13.37
CA MET A 80 2.98 1.86 -12.21
C MET A 80 4.43 2.19 -11.81
N TRP A 81 5.32 2.36 -12.78
CA TRP A 81 6.71 2.74 -12.51
C TRP A 81 6.82 4.12 -11.85
N TRP A 82 6.14 5.13 -12.41
CA TRP A 82 6.08 6.47 -11.81
C TRP A 82 5.45 6.48 -10.42
N THR A 83 4.38 5.71 -10.23
CA THR A 83 3.73 5.55 -8.92
C THR A 83 4.72 5.02 -7.89
N THR A 84 5.51 4.01 -8.25
CA THR A 84 6.50 3.41 -7.35
C THR A 84 7.57 4.44 -6.98
N ILE A 85 8.11 5.18 -7.96
CA ILE A 85 9.10 6.26 -7.70
C ILE A 85 8.53 7.30 -6.74
N VAL A 86 7.34 7.82 -7.00
CA VAL A 86 6.74 8.87 -6.16
C VAL A 86 6.41 8.36 -4.76
N THR A 87 5.90 7.13 -4.64
CA THR A 87 5.66 6.48 -3.35
C THR A 87 6.96 6.29 -2.58
N SER A 88 8.04 5.87 -3.24
CA SER A 88 9.36 5.75 -2.62
C SER A 88 9.91 7.09 -2.13
N ILE A 89 9.76 8.17 -2.91
CA ILE A 89 10.18 9.52 -2.50
C ILE A 89 9.37 9.98 -1.27
N ALA A 90 8.05 9.83 -1.29
CA ALA A 90 7.19 10.18 -0.16
C ALA A 90 7.56 9.40 1.10
N TRP A 91 7.89 8.11 0.95
CA TRP A 91 8.35 7.27 2.06
C TRP A 91 9.70 7.71 2.64
N ILE A 92 10.68 8.01 1.77
CA ILE A 92 11.98 8.54 2.20
C ILE A 92 11.80 9.87 2.96
N LEU A 93 10.95 10.76 2.44
CA LEU A 93 10.67 12.05 3.07
C LEU A 93 10.01 11.86 4.44
N TYR A 94 9.00 11.00 4.54
CA TYR A 94 8.37 10.64 5.80
C TYR A 94 9.40 10.12 6.81
N PHE A 95 10.23 9.16 6.40
CA PHE A 95 11.26 8.56 7.25
C PHE A 95 12.29 9.60 7.74
N ALA A 96 12.76 10.48 6.85
CA ALA A 96 13.68 11.55 7.21
C ALA A 96 13.08 12.55 8.20
N ILE A 97 11.80 12.92 8.03
CA ILE A 97 11.09 13.82 8.95
C ILE A 97 10.91 13.17 10.33
N THR A 98 10.63 11.86 10.39
CA THR A 98 10.46 11.16 11.67
C THR A 98 11.79 10.97 12.42
N GLU A 99 12.86 10.60 11.72
CA GLU A 99 14.18 10.35 12.34
C GLU A 99 14.93 11.64 12.69
N SER A 100 14.70 12.74 11.96
CA SER A 100 15.33 14.03 12.26
C SER A 100 14.89 14.66 13.59
N GLY A 101 13.88 14.08 14.26
CA GLY A 101 13.34 14.63 15.51
C GLY A 101 12.58 15.95 15.31
N VAL A 102 12.45 16.43 14.08
CA VAL A 102 11.68 17.63 13.72
C VAL A 102 10.25 17.52 14.24
N MET A 103 9.65 16.33 14.12
CA MET A 103 8.30 16.10 14.63
C MET A 103 8.21 16.21 16.16
N ALA A 104 9.28 15.88 16.89
CA ALA A 104 9.33 16.02 18.35
C ALA A 104 9.42 17.49 18.81
N GLN A 105 9.86 18.40 17.94
CA GLN A 105 9.88 19.83 18.23
C GLN A 105 8.47 20.47 18.16
N PHE A 106 7.58 19.90 17.34
CA PHE A 106 6.22 20.38 17.16
C PHE A 106 5.19 19.66 18.04
N MET A 107 5.50 18.47 18.55
CA MET A 107 4.63 17.76 19.48
C MET A 107 4.81 18.30 20.91
N PRO A 108 3.76 18.85 21.55
CA PRO A 108 3.83 19.21 22.96
C PRO A 108 4.01 17.94 23.80
N THR A 109 5.18 17.79 24.42
CA THR A 109 5.59 16.60 25.19
C THR A 109 4.96 16.51 26.59
N ARG A 110 3.91 17.28 26.87
CA ARG A 110 3.17 17.24 28.14
C ARG A 110 1.68 17.50 27.91
N PHE A 111 0.92 16.42 27.87
CA PHE A 111 -0.45 16.41 28.38
C PHE A 111 -0.40 15.58 29.67
N TYR A 112 -0.89 16.17 30.77
CA TYR A 112 -0.79 15.75 32.17
C TYR A 112 -1.04 14.26 32.42
#